data_AF-A0ABD2YTC3-F1
#
_entry.id   AF-A0ABD2YTC3-F1
#
_cell.length_a   1.000
_cell.length_b   1.000
_cell.length_c   1.000
_cell.angle_alpha   90.00
_cell.angle_beta   90.00
_cell.angle_gamma   90.00
#
_symmetry.space_group_name_H-M   'P 1'
#
loop_
_entity.id
_entity.type
_entity.pdbx_description
1 polymer ?
#
loop_
_entity_poly.entity_id
_entity_poly.type
_entity_poly.pdbx_seq_one_letter_code
_entity_poly.pdbx_strand_id
1 'polypeptide(L)'
;MEISSYYSSIAIFSSCILVLALAWKLFNRVWVKPKRLEKLLRKQGFRGNPYRLVFGDLKDVSALLKEAHAKPINFSDDIVPRIIPQFQNLVKKYGCTFFL
;
A
#
# COMPACT_ATOMS: atom_id res chain seq x y z
N MET A 1 -11.74 -1.62 -49.79
CA MET A 1 -12.31 -2.13 -48.52
C MET A 1 -11.29 -2.93 -47.71
N GLU A 2 -10.50 -3.80 -48.34
CA GLU A 2 -9.47 -4.62 -47.67
C GLU A 2 -8.31 -3.81 -47.06
N ILE A 3 -7.83 -2.78 -47.76
CA ILE A 3 -6.73 -1.92 -47.27
C ILE A 3 -7.13 -1.19 -45.98
N SER A 4 -8.35 -0.65 -45.91
CA SER A 4 -8.86 0.00 -44.70
C SER A 4 -8.99 -0.97 -43.53
N SER A 5 -9.43 -2.20 -43.80
CA SER A 5 -9.55 -3.27 -42.79
C SER A 5 -8.19 -3.68 -42.20
N TYR A 6 -7.15 -3.71 -43.04
CA TYR A 6 -5.78 -3.99 -42.62
C TYR A 6 -5.22 -2.94 -41.65
N TYR A 7 -5.38 -1.65 -41.98
CA TYR A 7 -4.95 -0.55 -41.08
C TYR A 7 -5.71 -0.56 -39.75
N SER A 8 -7.01 -0.83 -39.77
CA SER A 8 -7.81 -0.99 -38.54
C SER A 8 -7.29 -2.14 -37.68
N SER A 9 -6.91 -3.25 -38.28
CA SER A 9 -6.35 -4.40 -37.57
C SER A 9 -5.03 -4.05 -36.89
N ILE A 10 -4.10 -3.39 -37.59
CA ILE A 10 -2.81 -2.94 -37.01
C ILE A 10 -3.02 -1.95 -35.86
N ALA A 11 -3.95 -1.01 -36.01
CA ALA A 11 -4.27 -0.04 -34.96
C ALA A 11 -4.79 -0.73 -33.69
N ILE A 12 -5.62 -1.77 -33.84
CA ILE A 12 -6.11 -2.57 -32.72
C ILE A 12 -4.96 -3.33 -32.04
N PHE A 13 -4.11 -4.02 -32.82
CA PHE A 13 -2.97 -4.77 -32.26
C PHE A 13 -1.99 -3.86 -31.51
N SER A 14 -1.63 -2.71 -32.09
CA SER A 14 -0.73 -1.75 -31.44
C SER A 14 -1.34 -1.17 -30.16
N SER A 15 -2.63 -0.84 -30.17
CA SER A 15 -3.35 -0.39 -28.97
C SER A 15 -3.38 -1.46 -27.88
N CYS A 16 -3.66 -2.72 -28.23
CA CYS A 16 -3.63 -3.85 -27.30
C CYS A 16 -2.25 -4.03 -26.64
N ILE A 17 -1.17 -3.92 -27.42
CA ILE A 17 0.21 -4.02 -26.90
C ILE A 17 0.49 -2.89 -25.90
N LEU A 18 0.06 -1.65 -26.21
CA LEU A 18 0.23 -0.51 -25.31
C LEU A 18 -0.52 -0.71 -23.99
N VAL A 19 -1.78 -1.17 -24.05
CA VAL A 19 -2.58 -1.47 -22.84
C VAL A 19 -1.91 -2.56 -22.00
N LEU A 20 -1.43 -3.63 -22.63
CA LEU A 20 -0.76 -4.72 -21.94
C LEU A 20 0.55 -4.23 -21.27
N ALA A 21 1.33 -3.40 -21.95
CA ALA A 21 2.56 -2.83 -21.40
C ALA A 21 2.27 -1.92 -20.19
N LEU A 22 1.22 -1.10 -20.26
CA LEU A 22 0.78 -0.26 -19.14
C LEU A 22 0.29 -1.10 -17.97
N ALA A 23 -0.53 -2.13 -18.22
CA ALA A 23 -1.01 -3.06 -17.20
C ALA A 23 0.16 -3.77 -16.51
N TRP A 24 1.15 -4.25 -17.28
CA TRP A 24 2.35 -4.88 -16.74
C TRP A 24 3.18 -3.92 -15.88
N LYS A 25 3.35 -2.68 -16.34
CA LYS A 25 4.07 -1.64 -15.58
C LYS A 25 3.36 -1.31 -14.26
N LEU A 26 2.04 -1.21 -14.28
CA LEU A 26 1.22 -1.01 -13.08
C LEU A 26 1.32 -2.20 -12.13
N PHE A 27 1.19 -3.43 -12.64
CA PHE A 27 1.34 -4.64 -11.84
C PHE A 27 2.72 -4.71 -11.16
N ASN A 28 3.79 -4.43 -11.90
CA ASN A 28 5.14 -4.42 -11.33
C ASN A 28 5.31 -3.34 -10.26
N ARG A 29 4.71 -2.16 -10.44
CA ARG A 29 4.78 -1.07 -9.47
C ARG A 29 3.96 -1.34 -8.22
N VAL A 30 2.73 -1.85 -8.39
CA VAL A 30 1.76 -2.04 -7.31
C VAL A 30 2.00 -3.34 -6.55
N TRP A 31 2.55 -4.39 -7.18
CA TRP A 31 2.71 -5.69 -6.52
C TRP A 31 4.18 -6.11 -6.35
N VAL A 32 4.96 -6.08 -7.43
CA VAL A 32 6.32 -6.64 -7.41
C VAL A 32 7.27 -5.78 -6.59
N LYS A 33 7.28 -4.45 -6.81
CA LYS A 33 8.12 -3.53 -6.05
C LYS A 33 7.88 -3.59 -4.53
N PRO A 34 6.64 -3.46 -4.01
CA PRO A 34 6.44 -3.47 -2.56
C PRO A 34 6.80 -4.82 -1.94
N LYS A 35 6.46 -5.95 -2.57
CA LYS A 35 6.88 -7.27 -2.05
C LYS A 35 8.39 -7.47 -2.04
N ARG A 36 9.12 -6.91 -3.01
CA ARG A 36 10.59 -6.95 -3.00
C ARG A 36 11.14 -6.13 -1.84
N LEU A 37 10.62 -4.93 -1.60
CA LEU A 37 11.02 -4.07 -0.49
C LEU A 37 10.72 -4.74 0.87
N GLU A 38 9.52 -5.32 1.03
CA GLU A 38 9.14 -6.06 2.24
C GLU A 38 10.13 -7.18 2.55
N LYS A 39 10.53 -7.96 1.53
CA LYS A 39 11.54 -9.02 1.70
C LYS A 39 12.90 -8.47 2.12
N LEU A 40 13.32 -7.33 1.59
CA LEU A 40 14.59 -6.70 1.97
C LEU A 40 14.56 -6.20 3.42
N LEU A 41 13.50 -5.50 3.82
CA LEU A 41 13.33 -5.02 5.19
C LEU A 41 13.29 -6.17 6.20
N ARG A 42 12.60 -7.26 5.87
CA ARG A 42 12.56 -8.47 6.70
C ARG A 42 13.94 -9.13 6.85
N LYS A 43 14.73 -9.16 5.78
CA LYS A 43 16.13 -9.64 5.84
C LYS A 43 17.03 -8.76 6.70
N GLN A 44 16.73 -7.46 6.77
CA GLN A 44 17.43 -6.51 7.66
C GLN A 44 16.97 -6.62 9.13
N GLY A 45 16.02 -7.50 9.44
CA GLY A 45 15.52 -7.70 10.80
C GLY A 45 14.33 -6.82 11.17
N PHE A 46 13.84 -5.97 10.26
CA PHE A 46 12.62 -5.20 10.51
C PHE A 46 11.39 -6.11 10.43
N ARG A 47 10.46 -5.91 11.35
CA ARG A 47 9.18 -6.63 11.39
C ARG A 47 8.03 -5.67 11.10
N GLY A 48 7.00 -6.13 10.41
CA GLY A 48 5.91 -5.26 10.00
C GLY A 48 4.76 -6.07 9.45
N ASN A 49 3.64 -5.40 9.22
CA ASN A 49 2.52 -6.01 8.55
C ASN A 49 2.91 -6.44 7.12
N PRO A 50 2.38 -7.56 6.62
CA PRO A 50 2.60 -7.97 5.24
C PRO A 50 1.91 -6.99 4.28
N TYR A 51 2.48 -6.78 3.10
CA TYR A 51 1.89 -5.90 2.10
C TYR A 51 0.46 -6.33 1.71
N ARG A 52 -0.49 -5.39 1.77
CA ARG A 52 -1.88 -5.54 1.30
C ARG A 52 -2.15 -4.55 0.16
N LEU A 53 -2.86 -5.00 -0.87
CA LEU A 53 -3.12 -4.21 -2.08
C LEU A 53 -3.99 -2.97 -1.84
N VAL A 54 -3.70 -1.91 -2.60
CA VAL A 54 -4.47 -0.66 -2.77
C VAL A 54 -4.64 0.18 -1.50
N PHE A 55 -5.20 -0.38 -0.43
CA PHE A 55 -5.52 0.34 0.80
C PHE A 55 -4.62 -0.05 1.97
N GLY A 56 -3.79 -1.08 1.82
CA GLY A 56 -2.78 -1.42 2.83
C GLY A 56 -3.38 -1.55 4.23
N ASP A 57 -2.80 -0.76 5.15
CA ASP A 57 -3.24 -0.64 6.53
C ASP A 57 -4.09 0.62 6.80
N LEU A 58 -4.49 1.38 5.77
CA LEU A 58 -5.26 2.62 5.94
C LEU A 58 -6.59 2.37 6.68
N LYS A 59 -7.24 1.23 6.41
CA LYS A 59 -8.48 0.86 7.11
C LYS A 59 -8.23 0.64 8.60
N ASP A 60 -7.17 -0.09 8.95
CA ASP A 60 -6.79 -0.39 10.33
C ASP A 60 -6.40 0.91 11.06
N VAL A 61 -5.61 1.77 10.41
CA VAL A 61 -5.25 3.10 10.93
C VAL A 61 -6.50 3.97 11.15
N SER A 62 -7.44 3.99 10.19
CA SER A 62 -8.67 4.77 10.32
C SER A 62 -9.56 4.29 11.47
N ALA A 63 -9.61 2.98 11.71
CA ALA A 63 -10.35 2.40 12.81
C ALA A 63 -9.71 2.77 14.16
N LEU A 64 -8.38 2.67 14.26
CA LEU A 64 -7.62 3.07 15.44
C LEU A 64 -7.79 4.56 15.76
N LEU A 65 -7.75 5.42 14.74
CA LEU A 65 -7.99 6.87 14.92
C LEU A 65 -9.41 7.15 15.40
N LYS A 66 -10.42 6.50 14.83
CA LYS A 66 -11.81 6.64 15.30
C LYS A 66 -11.96 6.21 16.76
N GLU A 67 -11.36 5.09 17.14
CA GLU A 67 -11.38 4.61 18.52
C GLU A 67 -10.67 5.59 19.47
N ALA A 68 -9.51 6.10 19.07
CA ALA A 68 -8.73 7.03 19.89
C ALA A 68 -9.44 8.39 20.05
N HIS A 69 -10.15 8.85 19.01
CA HIS A 69 -10.92 10.09 19.07
C HIS A 69 -12.23 9.97 19.85
N ALA A 70 -12.80 8.76 19.93
CA ALA A 70 -14.01 8.49 20.70
C ALA A 70 -13.77 8.50 22.22
N LYS A 71 -12.54 8.25 22.66
CA LYS A 71 -12.16 8.28 24.07
C LYS A 71 -11.90 9.72 24.54
N PRO A 72 -12.53 10.19 25.64
CA PRO A 72 -12.22 11.49 26.21
C PRO A 72 -10.78 11.49 26.77
N ILE A 73 -10.10 12.63 26.72
CA ILE A 73 -8.77 12.82 27.33
C ILE A 73 -8.80 14.10 28.17
N ASN A 74 -8.07 14.12 29.27
CA ASN A 74 -7.83 15.31 30.08
C ASN A 74 -6.64 16.12 29.55
N PHE A 75 -6.51 17.37 29.98
CA PHE A 75 -5.40 18.24 29.57
C PHE A 75 -4.02 17.75 30.04
N SER A 76 -3.98 16.96 31.11
CA SER A 76 -2.74 16.38 31.66
C SER A 76 -2.38 15.02 31.05
N ASP A 77 -3.28 14.42 30.25
CA ASP A 77 -3.06 13.10 29.67
C ASP A 77 -2.13 13.19 28.43
N ASP A 78 -1.39 12.11 28.17
CA ASP A 78 -0.57 12.02 26.96
C ASP A 78 -1.45 12.06 25.71
N ILE A 79 -1.16 13.02 24.82
CA ILE A 79 -1.89 13.24 23.58
C ILE A 79 -1.41 12.30 22.45
N VAL A 80 -0.21 11.73 22.55
CA VAL A 80 0.40 10.90 21.50
C VAL A 80 -0.45 9.68 21.10
N PRO A 81 -1.04 8.89 22.03
CA PRO A 81 -1.94 7.78 21.69
C PRO A 81 -3.15 8.22 20.84
N ARG A 82 -3.56 9.49 20.95
CA ARG A 82 -4.72 10.02 20.23
C ARG A 82 -4.38 10.41 18.80
N ILE A 83 -3.23 11.04 18.59
CA ILE A 83 -2.80 11.54 17.28
C ILE A 83 -2.21 10.41 16.43
N ILE A 84 -1.46 9.50 17.04
CA ILE A 84 -0.71 8.45 16.32
C ILE A 84 -0.90 7.07 16.99
N PRO A 85 -2.15 6.57 17.14
CA PRO A 85 -2.43 5.29 17.81
C PRO A 85 -1.75 4.10 17.12
N GLN A 86 -1.62 4.14 15.79
CA GLN A 86 -1.03 3.06 15.01
C GLN A 86 0.44 2.82 15.36
N PHE A 87 1.22 3.87 15.64
CA PHE A 87 2.64 3.72 16.00
C PHE A 87 2.79 3.06 17.37
N GLN A 88 1.99 3.44 18.36
CA GLN A 88 2.04 2.81 19.68
C GLN A 88 1.71 1.32 19.60
N ASN A 89 0.74 0.93 18.79
CA ASN A 89 0.39 -0.47 18.57
C ASN A 89 1.50 -1.24 17.85
N LEU A 90 2.13 -0.64 16.83
CA LEU A 90 3.24 -1.26 16.11
C LEU A 90 4.48 -1.43 16.98
N VAL A 91 4.83 -0.43 17.80
CA VAL A 91 5.94 -0.52 18.77
C VAL A 91 5.68 -1.61 19.80
N LYS A 92 4.46 -1.68 20.35
CA LYS A 92 4.08 -2.77 21.28
C LYS A 92 4.15 -4.15 20.63
N LYS A 93 3.78 -4.26 19.35
CA LYS A 93 3.70 -5.53 18.62
C LYS A 93 5.06 -6.02 18.07
N TYR A 94 5.89 -5.11 17.58
CA TYR A 94 7.10 -5.43 16.81
C TYR A 94 8.38 -4.87 17.44
N GLY A 95 8.28 -4.03 18.48
CA GLY A 95 9.42 -3.30 19.05
C GLY A 95 9.77 -2.05 18.26
N CYS A 96 10.96 -1.49 18.49
CA CYS A 96 11.41 -0.26 17.83
C CYS A 96 11.90 -0.47 16.38
N THR A 97 12.08 -1.71 15.95
CA THR A 97 12.54 -2.08 14.62
C THR A 97 11.38 -2.59 13.76
N PHE A 98 10.55 -1.66 13.31
CA PHE A 98 9.39 -1.97 12.46
C PHE A 98 9.31 -1.12 11.20
N PHE A 99 8.56 -1.63 10.21
CA PHE A 99 8.13 -0.87 9.05
C PHE A 99 6.60 -0.86 8.97
N LEU A 100 6.09 0.20 8.34
CA LEU A 100 4.67 0.38 8.00
C LEU A 100 4.32 -0.36 6.71
#